data_AF-A0A3B0XAJ4-F1
#
_entry.id   AF-A0A3B0XAJ4-F1
#
_cell.length_a   1.000
_cell.length_b   1.000
_cell.length_c   1.000
_cell.angle_alpha   90.00
_cell.angle_beta   90.00
_cell.angle_gamma   90.00
#
_symmetry.space_group_name_H-M   'P 1'
#
loop_
_entity.id
_entity.type
_entity.pdbx_description
1 polymer ?
#
loop_
_entity_poly.entity_id
_entity_poly.type
_entity_poly.pdbx_seq_one_letter_code
_entity_poly.pdbx_strand_id
1 'polypeptide(L)' 'MYCMIISFKNQATEDIFNGKNTKIARKLCPRSLWKVATRKLDQLDSVIKLDELKVPPGNRLESLS' A
#
# COMPACT_ATOMS: atom_id res chain seq x y z
N MET A 1 10.26 -1.50 -16.17
CA MET A 1 9.19 -1.80 -15.20
C MET A 1 8.93 -0.49 -14.46
N TYR A 2 7.82 0.19 -14.73
CA TYR A 2 7.49 1.45 -14.08
C TYR A 2 6.85 1.12 -12.73
N CYS A 3 7.61 1.11 -11.64
CA CYS A 3 7.04 1.15 -10.29
C CYS A 3 6.45 2.54 -10.07
N MET A 4 5.20 2.62 -9.65
CA MET A 4 4.52 3.90 -9.39
C MET A 4 4.75 4.41 -7.96
N ILE A 5 5.08 3.54 -7.02
CA ILE A 5 5.52 3.99 -5.70
C ILE A 5 6.98 4.45 -5.80
N ILE A 6 7.15 5.76 -5.89
CA ILE A 6 8.47 6.40 -5.99
C ILE A 6 9.08 6.63 -4.59
N SER A 7 8.25 6.82 -3.57
CA SER A 7 8.71 7.02 -2.20
C SER A 7 7.63 6.67 -1.16
N PHE A 8 8.07 6.46 0.08
CA PHE A 8 7.21 6.28 1.24
C PHE A 8 7.40 7.44 2.21
N LYS A 9 6.29 8.03 2.69
CA LYS A 9 6.35 9.10 3.71
C LYS A 9 6.93 8.60 5.05
N ASN A 10 6.75 7.33 5.38
CA ASN A 10 7.24 6.75 6.63
C ASN A 10 7.83 5.35 6.44
N GLN A 11 8.81 5.01 7.26
CA GLN A 11 9.53 3.74 7.21
C GLN A 11 8.64 2.53 7.51
N ALA A 12 7.63 2.68 8.38
CA ALA A 12 6.78 1.56 8.76
C ALA A 12 5.91 1.05 7.60
N THR A 13 5.41 1.94 6.74
CA THR A 13 4.70 1.57 5.50
C THR A 13 5.63 0.87 4.51
N GLU A 14 6.85 1.40 4.33
CA GLU A 14 7.87 0.77 3.48
C GLU A 14 8.27 -0.62 4.00
N ASP A 15 8.42 -0.78 5.31
CA ASP A 15 8.71 -2.06 5.93
C ASP A 15 7.59 -3.07 5.66
N ILE A 16 6.31 -2.66 5.76
CA ILE A 16 5.16 -3.51 5.44
C ILE A 16 5.16 -3.90 3.96
N PHE A 17 5.44 -2.94 3.06
CA PHE A 17 5.54 -3.19 1.62
C PHE A 17 6.62 -4.22 1.30
N ASN A 18 7.80 -4.07 1.90
CA ASN A 18 8.94 -4.97 1.71
C ASN A 18 8.87 -6.25 2.56
N GLY A 19 7.77 -6.49 3.30
CA GLY A 19 7.62 -7.67 4.16
C GLY A 19 8.55 -7.72 5.38
N LYS A 20 9.17 -6.59 5.77
CA LYS A 20 10.08 -6.49 6.91
C LYS A 20 9.30 -6.48 8.23
N ASN A 21 9.61 -7.45 9.10
CA ASN A 21 8.93 -7.59 10.40
C ASN A 21 9.56 -6.72 11.50
N THR A 22 9.43 -5.40 11.40
CA THR A 22 10.01 -4.44 12.36
C THR A 22 9.05 -4.05 13.48
N LYS A 23 9.58 -3.50 14.58
CA LYS A 23 8.76 -2.99 15.70
C LYS A 23 7.84 -1.83 15.26
N ILE A 24 8.32 -0.96 14.37
CA ILE A 24 7.56 0.19 13.87
C ILE A 24 6.45 -0.25 12.90
N ALA A 25 6.70 -1.25 12.05
CA ALA A 25 5.68 -1.85 11.19
C ALA A 25 4.54 -2.48 12.00
N ARG A 26 4.89 -3.27 13.03
CA ARG A 26 3.91 -3.89 13.94
C ARG A 26 3.12 -2.87 14.76
N LYS A 27 3.71 -1.70 15.05
CA LYS A 27 3.03 -0.60 15.75
C LYS A 27 2.05 0.13 14.82
N LEU A 28 2.42 0.34 13.55
CA LEU A 28 1.58 1.05 12.58
C LEU A 28 0.37 0.21 12.14
N CYS A 29 0.59 -1.07 11.82
CA CYS A 29 -0.44 -1.93 11.26
C CYS A 29 -0.45 -3.30 11.98
N PRO A 30 -1.60 -3.76 12.51
CA PRO A 30 -1.73 -5.10 13.05
C PRO A 30 -1.36 -6.17 12.01
N ARG A 31 -0.62 -7.21 12.44
CA ARG A 31 -0.09 -8.25 11.53
C ARG A 31 -1.18 -9.00 10.76
N SER A 32 -2.38 -9.12 11.34
CA SER A 32 -3.55 -9.72 10.67
C SER A 32 -3.97 -8.97 9.41
N LEU A 33 -3.70 -7.66 9.33
CA LEU A 33 -4.03 -6.81 8.19
C LEU A 33 -2.91 -6.73 7.15
N TRP A 34 -1.71 -7.26 7.43
CA TRP A 34 -0.56 -7.10 6.53
C TRP A 34 -0.82 -7.65 5.14
N LYS A 35 -1.49 -8.80 5.03
CA LYS A 35 -1.87 -9.36 3.72
C LYS A 35 -2.73 -8.39 2.90
N VAL A 36 -3.62 -7.64 3.56
CA VAL A 36 -4.48 -6.65 2.89
C VAL A 36 -3.70 -5.37 2.59
N ALA A 37 -2.86 -4.91 3.51
CA ALA A 37 -2.02 -3.73 3.34
C ALA A 37 -1.04 -3.90 2.17
N THR A 38 -0.27 -5.00 2.16
CA THR A 38 0.66 -5.33 1.08
C THR A 38 -0.06 -5.42 -0.26
N ARG A 39 -1.20 -6.14 -0.35
CA ARG A 39 -2.00 -6.19 -1.58
C ARG A 39 -2.42 -4.81 -2.11
N LYS A 40 -2.79 -3.89 -1.22
CA LYS A 40 -3.17 -2.52 -1.62
C LYS A 40 -1.96 -1.70 -2.09
N LEU A 41 -0.82 -1.85 -1.43
CA LEU A 41 0.42 -1.18 -1.82
C LEU A 41 0.96 -1.72 -3.15
N ASP A 42 0.95 -3.04 -3.35
CA ASP A 42 1.30 -3.68 -4.63
C ASP A 42 0.40 -3.16 -5.75
N GLN A 43 -0.90 -3.01 -5.48
CA GLN A 43 -1.83 -2.47 -6.46
C GLN A 43 -1.46 -1.02 -6.83
N LEU A 44 -1.20 -0.16 -5.83
CA LEU A 44 -0.75 1.20 -6.06
C LEU A 44 0.54 1.27 -6.89
N ASP A 45 1.45 0.32 -6.68
CA ASP A 45 2.72 0.26 -7.40
C ASP A 45 2.58 -0.24 -8.85
N SER A 46 1.52 -0.99 -9.14
CA SER A 46 1.30 -1.65 -10.43
C SER A 46 0.47 -0.88 -11.45
N VAL A 47 -0.40 0.04 -11.01
CA VAL A 47 -1.35 0.73 -11.90
C VAL A 47 -0.67 1.77 -12.78
N ILE A 48 -1.11 1.92 -14.03
CA ILE A 48 -0.57 2.97 -14.92
C ILE A 48 -1.43 4.23 -14.84
N LYS A 49 -2.72 4.08 -14.51
CA LYS A 49 -3.69 5.17 -14.43
C LYS A 49 -4.46 5.12 -13.11
N LEU A 50 -4.79 6.30 -12.58
CA LEU A 50 -5.52 6.45 -11.31
C LEU A 50 -6.86 5.68 -11.32
N ASP A 51 -7.57 5.67 -12.45
CA ASP A 51 -8.87 5.00 -12.57
C ASP A 51 -8.82 3.48 -12.39
N GLU A 52 -7.66 2.85 -12.60
CA GLU A 52 -7.48 1.40 -12.40
C GLU A 52 -7.65 1.02 -10.92
N LEU A 53 -7.39 1.96 -9.99
CA LEU A 53 -7.60 1.76 -8.56
C LEU A 53 -9.08 1.69 -8.15
N LYS A 54 -10.03 2.03 -9.05
CA LYS A 54 -11.47 1.83 -8.82
C LYS A 54 -11.85 0.35 -8.78
N VAL A 55 -11.02 -0.53 -9.36
CA VAL A 55 -11.21 -1.99 -9.33
C VAL A 55 -10.27 -2.59 -8.28
N PRO A 56 -10.71 -3.49 -7.39
CA PRO A 56 -12.09 -3.91 -7.18
C PRO A 56 -12.93 -2.79 -6.53
N PRO A 57 -14.27 -2.82 -6.64
CA PRO A 57 -15.15 -1.80 -6.05
C PRO A 57 -14.93 -1.56 -4.55
N GLY A 58 -14.42 -2.57 -3.83
CA GLY A 58 -14.04 -2.46 -2.41
C GLY A 58 -12.84 -1.53 -2.11
N ASN A 59 -12.17 -0.99 -3.13
CA ASN A 59 -11.16 0.05 -2.93
C ASN A 59 -11.77 1.39 -2.55
N ARG A 60 -13.01 1.66 -2.98
CA ARG A 60 -13.75 2.90 -2.66
C ARG A 60 -12.97 4.18 -2.94
N LEU A 61 -12.15 4.19 -3.99
CA LEU A 61 -11.25 5.30 -4.33
C LEU A 61 -11.96 6.65 -4.36
N GLU A 62 -11.43 7.58 -3.57
CA GLU A 62 -11.93 8.94 -3.39
C GLU A 62 -10.77 9.96 -3.40
N SER A 63 -11.05 11.17 -3.89
CA SER A 63 -10.11 12.29 -3.78
C SER A 63 -10.17 12.90 -2.37
N LEU A 64 -9.01 13.21 -1.80
CA LEU A 64 -8.92 13.98 -0.56
C LEU A 64 -9.08 15.49 -0.86
N SER A 65 -9.66 16.24 0.08
CA SER A 65 -9.87 17.70 0.04
C SER A 65 -8.90 18.44 0.95
#